data_AF-A0AAU1KJH1-F1
#
_entry.id   AF-A0AAU1KJH1-F1
#
_cell.length_a   1.000
_cell.length_b   1.000
_cell.length_c   1.000
_cell.angle_alpha   90.00
_cell.angle_beta   90.00
_cell.angle_gamma   90.00
#
_symmetry.space_group_name_H-M   'P 1'
#
loop_
_entity.id
_entity.type
_entity.pdbx_description
1 polymer ?
#
loop_
_entity_poly.entity_id
_entity_poly.type
_entity_poly.pdbx_seq_one_letter_code
_entity_poly.pdbx_strand_id
1 'polypeptide(L)'
;MGTVKRASSRRQGWQGRQGASALTLLCAMAILAAPGLAGTAYAAPGAPSAPSAPAAPAAPAPEPGAKSLEQVRKEIEGLYRQAGAATDAYNLAEGETKAQSERIVQIANLVVAGQDRISSLKDRAGAAARAQYRSNGLPPGARLALSDSPADYLDGTGRLRQGEKATTDLLSELNRTQTDLERYAKEAGALWQKMEDNRAKKEAAKKEIEEKIKTAEALENRLAAEEKARLIQLEQEAQYKAQTAWLSSGGMKDVKGAATDAGKRAVQWATAQIGKPYVWGATGPDSFDCSGLTSQAWLAAGRGIPRTSQEQLRLLPKVAVKDMRPGDLIIYFDDATHVGMYVGDGAMVHAPRPGRTVTMAGAGSMPIKAVVRPDA
;
A
#
# COMPACT_ATOMS: atom_id res chain seq x y z
N MET A 1 -0.38 17.53 -82.37
CA MET A 1 -0.18 18.98 -82.59
C MET A 1 -1.22 19.74 -81.79
N GLY A 2 -0.83 20.79 -81.06
CA GLY A 2 -1.72 21.67 -80.28
C GLY A 2 -1.55 21.52 -78.75
N THR A 3 -0.48 22.06 -78.16
CA THR A 3 -0.43 23.33 -77.37
C THR A 3 -0.86 23.17 -75.90
N VAL A 4 0.06 23.13 -74.91
CA VAL A 4 0.70 24.28 -74.20
C VAL A 4 -0.30 24.92 -73.20
N LYS A 5 -0.12 25.00 -71.86
CA LYS A 5 0.88 25.78 -71.09
C LYS A 5 0.62 25.70 -69.56
N ARG A 6 1.70 25.76 -68.75
CA ARG A 6 1.93 26.40 -67.41
C ARG A 6 1.04 25.99 -66.21
N ALA A 7 1.53 25.53 -65.05
CA ALA A 7 2.60 25.97 -64.13
C ALA A 7 2.29 27.25 -63.31
N SER A 8 2.24 27.09 -61.96
CA SER A 8 2.67 27.99 -60.85
C SER A 8 1.67 27.95 -59.68
N SER A 9 1.95 27.33 -58.52
CA SER A 9 2.81 27.76 -57.38
C SER A 9 2.14 28.71 -56.37
N ARG A 10 2.07 28.26 -55.09
CA ARG A 10 2.24 28.98 -53.79
C ARG A 10 1.60 28.08 -52.71
N ARG A 11 2.33 27.37 -51.83
CA ARG A 11 3.11 27.77 -50.63
C ARG A 11 2.43 28.81 -49.72
N GLN A 12 1.92 28.32 -48.59
CA GLN A 12 1.88 28.88 -47.22
C GLN A 12 1.10 27.84 -46.38
N GLY A 13 1.53 27.26 -45.25
CA GLY A 13 2.58 27.60 -44.30
C GLY A 13 1.97 28.19 -43.03
N TRP A 14 1.50 27.35 -42.09
CA TRP A 14 1.36 27.66 -40.65
C TRP A 14 0.96 26.38 -39.88
N GLN A 15 1.89 25.67 -39.23
CA GLN A 15 2.42 25.87 -37.88
C GLN A 15 1.35 25.98 -36.76
N GLY A 16 1.36 24.94 -35.90
CA GLY A 16 1.52 25.13 -34.47
C GLY A 16 0.26 25.23 -33.63
N ARG A 17 -0.09 24.12 -32.96
CA ARG A 17 -0.22 24.08 -31.49
C ARG A 17 -0.49 22.65 -31.02
N GLN A 18 0.61 21.96 -30.71
CA GLN A 18 0.59 20.82 -29.78
C GLN A 18 0.47 21.40 -28.36
N GLY A 19 -0.63 21.09 -27.68
CA GLY A 19 -0.78 21.34 -26.25
C GLY A 19 -0.38 20.09 -25.48
N ALA A 20 0.93 19.84 -25.38
CA ALA A 20 1.48 18.84 -24.48
C ALA A 20 1.67 19.50 -23.11
N SER A 21 0.70 19.33 -22.20
CA SER A 21 0.91 19.65 -20.78
C SER A 21 1.54 18.43 -20.12
N ALA A 22 2.87 18.39 -20.14
CA ALA A 22 3.67 17.38 -19.49
C ALA A 22 3.58 17.49 -17.96
N LEU A 23 3.16 16.41 -17.30
CA LEU A 23 3.42 16.17 -15.89
C LEU A 23 4.93 15.94 -15.71
N THR A 24 5.61 16.84 -15.01
CA THR A 24 7.01 16.66 -14.61
C THR A 24 7.06 16.15 -13.16
N LEU A 25 7.16 14.82 -13.02
CA LEU A 25 7.59 14.14 -11.80
C LEU A 25 9.12 14.22 -11.71
N LEU A 26 9.64 15.00 -10.77
CA LEU A 26 11.07 15.09 -10.47
C LEU A 26 11.42 14.13 -9.33
N CYS A 27 11.93 12.95 -9.67
CA CYS A 27 12.69 12.10 -8.77
C CYS A 27 14.18 12.46 -8.87
N ALA A 28 14.77 12.91 -7.77
CA ALA A 28 16.23 13.07 -7.66
C ALA A 28 16.77 11.97 -6.72
N MET A 29 17.36 10.93 -7.32
CA MET A 29 18.25 10.00 -6.61
C MET A 29 19.65 10.60 -6.58
N ALA A 30 20.24 10.73 -5.40
CA ALA A 30 21.64 11.04 -5.23
C ALA A 30 22.41 9.72 -4.99
N ILE A 31 23.23 9.36 -5.98
CA ILE A 31 24.25 8.32 -5.87
C ILE A 31 25.52 9.00 -5.35
N LEU A 32 26.08 8.48 -4.26
CA LEU A 32 27.43 8.81 -3.80
C LEU A 32 28.19 7.51 -3.60
N ALA A 33 29.21 7.33 -4.43
CA ALA A 33 30.20 6.28 -4.34
C ALA A 33 31.53 6.92 -3.94
N ALA A 34 32.25 6.33 -2.97
CA ALA A 34 33.71 6.36 -2.83
C ALA A 34 34.15 5.34 -1.75
N PRO A 35 35.45 5.02 -1.58
CA PRO A 35 35.97 3.67 -1.82
C PRO A 35 36.50 2.98 -0.55
N GLY A 36 36.86 1.71 -0.72
CA GLY A 36 37.06 0.73 0.36
C GLY A 36 38.30 0.85 1.21
N LEU A 37 38.40 -0.11 2.14
CA LEU A 37 39.64 -0.58 2.74
C LEU A 37 39.53 -2.10 2.96
N ALA A 38 40.55 -2.79 2.46
CA ALA A 38 40.80 -4.20 2.63
C ALA A 38 41.23 -4.52 4.07
N GLY A 39 40.90 -5.73 4.55
CA GLY A 39 41.31 -6.20 5.87
C GLY A 39 40.99 -7.68 6.08
N THR A 40 41.81 -8.54 5.48
CA THR A 40 42.26 -9.87 5.94
C THR A 40 41.30 -10.80 6.71
N ALA A 41 41.06 -11.96 6.09
CA ALA A 41 40.54 -13.16 6.73
C ALA A 41 41.47 -13.67 7.85
N TYR A 42 40.88 -14.18 8.93
CA TYR A 42 41.54 -15.14 9.82
C TYR A 42 40.60 -16.30 10.12
N ALA A 43 41.10 -17.50 9.89
CA ALA A 43 40.43 -18.78 10.12
C ALA A 43 40.40 -19.12 11.62
N ALA A 44 39.36 -19.84 12.01
CA ALA A 44 39.13 -20.36 13.35
C ALA A 44 40.07 -21.51 13.74
N PRO A 45 40.42 -21.63 15.02
CA PRO A 45 40.66 -22.92 15.66
C PRO A 45 39.53 -23.26 16.64
N GLY A 46 39.18 -24.55 16.74
CA GLY A 46 38.14 -25.06 17.63
C GLY A 46 38.64 -25.55 19.00
N ALA A 47 37.65 -25.68 19.92
CA ALA A 47 37.60 -26.40 21.20
C ALA A 47 38.48 -25.89 22.37
N PRO A 48 38.10 -26.03 23.67
CA PRO A 48 37.18 -27.01 24.28
C PRO A 48 36.15 -26.45 25.30
N SER A 49 35.29 -27.33 25.82
CA SER A 49 34.30 -27.14 26.89
C SER A 49 34.91 -26.65 28.21
N ALA A 50 34.35 -25.59 28.80
CA ALA A 50 34.75 -25.03 30.10
C ALA A 50 33.77 -25.40 31.25
N PRO A 51 34.25 -25.48 32.51
CA PRO A 51 33.49 -25.95 33.67
C PRO A 51 32.48 -24.90 34.20
N SER A 52 31.51 -25.37 34.97
CA SER A 52 30.48 -24.58 35.67
C SER A 52 31.07 -23.44 36.52
N ALA A 53 30.64 -22.20 36.26
CA ALA A 53 31.04 -21.00 36.99
C ALA A 53 30.37 -20.88 38.38
N PRO A 54 31.04 -20.28 39.39
CA PRO A 54 30.42 -19.99 40.69
C PRO A 54 29.37 -18.87 40.58
N ALA A 55 28.41 -18.88 41.50
CA ALA A 55 27.33 -17.89 41.59
C ALA A 55 27.86 -16.45 41.65
N ALA A 56 27.31 -15.58 40.80
CA ALA A 56 27.64 -14.15 40.75
C ALA A 56 27.22 -13.43 42.05
N PRO A 57 27.99 -12.44 42.53
CA PRO A 57 27.61 -11.63 43.68
C PRO A 57 26.37 -10.78 43.36
N ALA A 58 25.51 -10.60 44.36
CA ALA A 58 24.27 -9.85 44.27
C ALA A 58 24.53 -8.39 43.82
N ALA A 59 23.76 -7.94 42.84
CA ALA A 59 23.84 -6.57 42.33
C ALA A 59 23.52 -5.54 43.43
N PRO A 60 24.14 -4.34 43.40
CA PRO A 60 23.80 -3.26 44.31
C PRO A 60 22.34 -2.84 44.14
N ALA A 61 21.68 -2.54 45.26
CA ALA A 61 20.29 -2.10 45.30
C ALA A 61 20.12 -0.77 44.53
N PRO A 62 19.01 -0.59 43.79
CA PRO A 62 18.76 0.63 43.02
C PRO A 62 18.61 1.85 43.94
N GLU A 63 19.07 3.02 43.47
CA GLU A 63 18.94 4.28 44.21
C GLU A 63 17.46 4.62 44.51
N PRO A 64 17.14 5.19 45.69
CA PRO A 64 15.77 5.52 46.07
C PRO A 64 15.17 6.54 45.08
N GLY A 65 14.18 6.11 44.29
CA GLY A 65 13.44 6.96 43.34
C GLY A 65 13.70 6.69 41.86
N ALA A 66 14.67 5.84 41.51
CA ALA A 66 14.85 5.38 40.13
C ALA A 66 13.78 4.34 39.75
N LYS A 67 13.19 4.46 38.55
CA LYS A 67 12.28 3.43 38.00
C LYS A 67 13.00 2.08 37.98
N SER A 68 12.32 1.00 38.36
CA SER A 68 12.92 -0.33 38.27
C SER A 68 13.14 -0.73 36.81
N LEU A 69 14.12 -1.59 36.55
CA LEU A 69 14.41 -2.05 35.17
C LEU A 69 13.18 -2.71 34.51
N GLU A 70 12.34 -3.38 35.30
CA GLU A 70 11.07 -3.95 34.86
C GLU A 70 10.03 -2.87 34.46
N GLN A 71 9.99 -1.74 35.17
CA GLN A 71 9.16 -0.59 34.78
C GLN A 71 9.67 0.03 33.48
N VAL A 72 10.99 0.19 33.34
CA VAL A 72 11.62 0.69 32.10
C VAL A 72 11.32 -0.24 30.92
N ARG A 73 11.43 -1.57 31.10
CA ARG A 73 11.06 -2.56 30.08
C ARG A 73 9.62 -2.38 29.60
N LYS A 74 8.67 -2.31 30.53
CA LYS A 74 7.24 -2.12 30.21
C LYS A 74 6.94 -0.80 29.52
N GLU A 75 7.66 0.26 29.90
CA GLU A 75 7.53 1.57 29.26
C GLU A 75 8.04 1.57 27.82
N ILE A 76 9.21 0.96 27.59
CA ILE A 76 9.77 0.76 26.24
C ILE A 76 8.81 -0.07 25.37
N GLU A 77 8.29 -1.19 25.89
CA GLU A 77 7.30 -2.00 25.20
C GLU A 77 6.02 -1.20 24.88
N GLY A 78 5.55 -0.39 25.82
CA GLY A 78 4.39 0.48 25.63
C GLY A 78 4.60 1.52 24.52
N LEU A 79 5.77 2.15 24.49
CA LEU A 79 6.14 3.12 23.45
C LEU A 79 6.18 2.47 22.06
N TYR A 80 6.76 1.28 21.93
CA TYR A 80 6.78 0.59 20.64
C TYR A 80 5.39 0.10 20.21
N ARG A 81 4.51 -0.31 21.13
CA ARG A 81 3.11 -0.60 20.79
C ARG A 81 2.37 0.66 20.31
N GLN A 82 2.56 1.80 20.97
CA GLN A 82 2.00 3.08 20.52
C GLN A 82 2.52 3.46 19.12
N ALA A 83 3.83 3.28 18.86
CA ALA A 83 4.40 3.49 17.53
C ALA A 83 3.77 2.53 16.50
N GLY A 84 3.55 1.26 16.85
CA GLY A 84 2.87 0.29 16.00
C GLY A 84 1.42 0.67 15.68
N ALA A 85 0.68 1.21 16.65
CA ALA A 85 -0.69 1.69 16.43
C ALA A 85 -0.72 2.94 15.53
N ALA A 86 0.19 3.89 15.74
CA ALA A 86 0.33 5.05 14.87
C ALA A 86 0.75 4.64 13.44
N THR A 87 1.54 3.56 13.31
CA THR A 87 1.90 2.97 12.01
C THR A 87 0.69 2.43 11.26
N ASP A 88 -0.27 1.82 11.96
CA ASP A 88 -1.53 1.39 11.34
C ASP A 88 -2.31 2.59 10.77
N ALA A 89 -2.44 3.66 11.54
CA ALA A 89 -3.11 4.88 11.10
C ALA A 89 -2.43 5.50 9.86
N TYR A 90 -1.09 5.52 9.83
CA TYR A 90 -0.33 5.97 8.66
C TYR A 90 -0.64 5.13 7.41
N ASN A 91 -0.59 3.81 7.54
CA ASN A 91 -0.76 2.90 6.41
C ASN A 91 -2.21 2.86 5.91
N LEU A 92 -3.18 2.96 6.82
CA LEU A 92 -4.60 3.10 6.44
C LEU A 92 -4.80 4.35 5.58
N ALA A 93 -4.29 5.49 6.03
CA ALA A 93 -4.38 6.74 5.27
C ALA A 93 -3.67 6.62 3.91
N GLU A 94 -2.50 5.96 3.85
CA GLU A 94 -1.79 5.70 2.60
C GLU A 94 -2.58 4.81 1.63
N GLY A 95 -3.18 3.72 2.12
CA GLY A 95 -4.01 2.84 1.32
C GLY A 95 -5.24 3.55 0.75
N GLU A 96 -5.91 4.37 1.57
CA GLU A 96 -7.01 5.22 1.12
C GLU A 96 -6.56 6.24 0.06
N THR A 97 -5.43 6.91 0.26
CA THR A 97 -4.86 7.86 -0.72
C THR A 97 -4.55 7.17 -2.05
N LYS A 98 -4.04 5.93 -2.03
CA LYS A 98 -3.80 5.16 -3.25
C LYS A 98 -5.10 4.86 -3.99
N ALA A 99 -6.12 4.36 -3.30
CA ALA A 99 -7.43 4.08 -3.91
C ALA A 99 -8.10 5.35 -4.46
N GLN A 100 -7.99 6.48 -3.75
CA GLN A 100 -8.48 7.77 -4.20
C GLN A 100 -7.74 8.25 -5.47
N SER A 101 -6.42 8.10 -5.50
CA SER A 101 -5.59 8.45 -6.67
C SER A 101 -5.99 7.63 -7.90
N GLU A 102 -6.15 6.32 -7.77
CA GLU A 102 -6.61 5.44 -8.85
C GLU A 102 -7.99 5.87 -9.38
N ARG A 103 -8.91 6.23 -8.47
CA ARG A 103 -10.24 6.73 -8.85
C ARG A 103 -10.18 8.09 -9.56
N ILE A 104 -9.32 9.01 -9.13
CA ILE A 104 -9.11 10.30 -9.81
C ILE A 104 -8.59 10.09 -11.24
N VAL A 105 -7.66 9.15 -11.45
CA VAL A 105 -7.16 8.81 -12.80
C VAL A 105 -8.30 8.28 -13.68
N GLN A 106 -9.17 7.41 -13.15
CA GLN A 106 -10.35 6.94 -13.88
C GLN A 106 -11.29 8.10 -14.25
N ILE A 107 -11.56 9.00 -13.30
CA ILE A 107 -12.40 10.18 -13.54
C ILE A 107 -11.78 11.08 -14.60
N ALA A 108 -10.47 11.31 -14.57
CA ALA A 108 -9.77 12.11 -15.58
C ALA A 108 -9.98 11.55 -16.99
N ASN A 109 -9.88 10.22 -17.16
CA ASN A 109 -10.16 9.56 -18.44
C ASN A 109 -11.63 9.73 -18.87
N LEU A 110 -12.58 9.63 -17.95
CA LEU A 110 -14.00 9.85 -18.22
C LEU A 110 -14.30 11.31 -18.60
N VAL A 111 -13.60 12.27 -18.00
CA VAL A 111 -13.72 13.69 -18.34
C VAL A 111 -13.23 13.95 -19.76
N VAL A 112 -12.07 13.40 -20.15
CA VAL A 112 -11.54 13.51 -21.52
C VAL A 112 -12.54 12.91 -22.52
N ALA A 113 -13.00 11.69 -22.27
CA ALA A 113 -13.99 11.03 -23.13
C ALA A 113 -15.31 11.81 -23.24
N GLY A 114 -15.78 12.38 -22.13
CA GLY A 114 -16.98 13.22 -22.10
C GLY A 114 -16.81 14.53 -22.87
N GLN A 115 -15.63 15.17 -22.79
CA GLN A 115 -15.30 16.38 -23.56
C GLN A 115 -15.28 16.09 -25.07
N ASP A 116 -14.65 14.99 -25.49
CA ASP A 116 -14.65 14.53 -26.88
C ASP A 116 -16.08 14.23 -27.36
N ARG A 117 -16.90 13.61 -26.50
CA ARG A 117 -18.30 13.34 -26.82
C ARG A 117 -19.11 14.63 -27.00
N ILE A 118 -18.95 15.61 -26.13
CA ILE A 118 -19.58 16.93 -26.28
C ILE A 118 -19.15 17.59 -27.59
N SER A 119 -17.86 17.54 -27.94
CA SER A 119 -17.35 18.09 -29.20
C SER A 119 -18.05 17.45 -30.40
N SER A 120 -18.09 16.11 -30.44
CA SER A 120 -18.78 15.36 -31.50
C SER A 120 -20.29 15.65 -31.58
N LEU A 121 -20.96 15.77 -30.43
CA LEU A 121 -22.39 16.11 -30.38
C LEU A 121 -22.64 17.54 -30.88
N LYS A 122 -21.78 18.50 -30.54
CA LYS A 122 -21.85 19.88 -31.05
C LYS A 122 -21.67 19.93 -32.57
N ASP A 123 -20.73 19.15 -33.12
CA ASP A 123 -20.52 19.07 -34.57
C ASP A 123 -21.75 18.52 -35.30
N ARG A 124 -22.36 17.45 -34.75
CA ARG A 124 -23.60 16.86 -35.26
C ARG A 124 -24.78 17.84 -35.17
N ALA A 125 -24.92 18.54 -34.05
CA ALA A 125 -25.95 19.56 -33.86
C ALA A 125 -25.79 20.70 -34.89
N GLY A 126 -24.56 21.19 -35.07
CA GLY A 126 -24.24 22.22 -36.06
C GLY A 126 -24.47 21.77 -37.50
N ALA A 127 -24.24 20.49 -37.83
CA ALA A 127 -24.59 19.92 -39.12
C ALA A 127 -26.11 19.87 -39.34
N ALA A 128 -26.87 19.41 -38.35
CA ALA A 128 -28.33 19.38 -38.40
C ALA A 128 -28.94 20.79 -38.55
N ALA A 129 -28.45 21.76 -37.77
CA ALA A 129 -28.90 23.15 -37.84
C ALA A 129 -28.63 23.77 -39.23
N ARG A 130 -27.46 23.52 -39.82
CA ARG A 130 -27.15 23.97 -41.19
C ARG A 130 -28.07 23.33 -42.24
N ALA A 131 -28.41 22.05 -42.10
CA ALA A 131 -29.35 21.38 -42.99
C ALA A 131 -30.75 21.99 -42.90
N GLN A 132 -31.23 22.29 -41.68
CA GLN A 132 -32.51 22.98 -41.47
C GLN A 132 -32.50 24.40 -42.06
N TYR A 133 -31.42 25.16 -41.86
CA TYR A 133 -31.29 26.51 -42.41
C TYR A 133 -31.32 26.54 -43.95
N ARG A 134 -30.60 25.62 -44.62
CA ARG A 134 -30.62 25.49 -46.09
C ARG A 134 -32.00 25.18 -46.66
N SER A 135 -32.87 24.57 -45.85
CA SER A 135 -34.26 24.30 -46.22
C SER A 135 -35.22 25.48 -45.93
N ASN A 136 -34.66 26.71 -45.83
CA ASN A 136 -35.34 27.99 -45.66
C ASN A 136 -36.23 28.13 -44.41
N GLY A 137 -36.08 27.25 -43.42
CA GLY A 137 -36.85 27.32 -42.17
C GLY A 137 -38.37 27.16 -42.34
N LEU A 138 -38.86 26.83 -43.55
CA LEU A 138 -40.28 26.67 -43.82
C LEU A 138 -40.82 25.53 -42.92
N PRO A 139 -41.91 25.76 -42.17
CA PRO A 139 -42.49 24.69 -41.36
C PRO A 139 -42.96 23.54 -42.26
N PRO A 140 -43.01 22.30 -41.75
CA PRO A 140 -43.38 21.12 -42.52
C PRO A 140 -44.66 21.31 -43.37
N GLY A 141 -45.69 21.95 -42.80
CA GLY A 141 -46.93 22.25 -43.52
C GLY A 141 -46.77 23.25 -44.67
N ALA A 142 -45.88 24.25 -44.55
CA ALA A 142 -45.60 25.19 -45.62
C ALA A 142 -44.77 24.55 -46.75
N ARG A 143 -43.87 23.61 -46.42
CA ARG A 143 -43.14 22.84 -47.45
C ARG A 143 -44.06 21.90 -48.22
N LEU A 144 -45.00 21.26 -47.53
CA LEU A 144 -46.01 20.43 -48.18
C LEU A 144 -46.91 21.28 -49.10
N ALA A 145 -47.33 22.46 -48.66
CA ALA A 145 -48.19 23.36 -49.44
C ALA A 145 -47.49 24.01 -50.65
N LEU A 146 -46.17 24.18 -50.58
CA LEU A 146 -45.33 24.78 -51.64
C LEU A 146 -44.64 23.73 -52.52
N SER A 147 -44.92 22.43 -52.32
CA SER A 147 -44.31 21.33 -53.06
C SER A 147 -45.04 21.10 -54.39
N ASP A 148 -44.28 21.03 -55.49
CA ASP A 148 -44.79 20.62 -56.80
C ASP A 148 -45.17 19.12 -56.84
N SER A 149 -44.68 18.31 -55.88
CA SER A 149 -45.01 16.88 -55.70
C SER A 149 -45.39 16.54 -54.25
N PRO A 150 -46.66 16.68 -53.85
CA PRO A 150 -47.11 16.38 -52.49
C PRO A 150 -46.95 14.90 -52.09
N ALA A 151 -47.02 13.97 -53.04
CA ALA A 151 -46.85 12.53 -52.79
C ALA A 151 -45.43 12.18 -52.32
N ASP A 152 -44.40 12.74 -52.96
CA ASP A 152 -42.99 12.53 -52.59
C ASP A 152 -42.68 13.09 -51.19
N TYR A 153 -43.36 14.18 -50.81
CA TYR A 153 -43.26 14.73 -49.47
C TYR A 153 -43.84 13.77 -48.42
N LEU A 154 -45.01 13.19 -48.70
CA LEU A 154 -45.69 12.25 -47.80
C LEU A 154 -44.86 10.96 -47.61
N ASP A 155 -44.22 10.45 -48.67
CA ASP A 155 -43.25 9.35 -48.60
C ASP A 155 -41.99 9.71 -47.80
N GLY A 156 -41.67 11.01 -47.68
CA GLY A 156 -40.59 11.55 -46.87
C GLY A 156 -40.89 11.73 -45.37
N THR A 157 -42.14 11.60 -44.94
CA THR A 157 -42.57 11.90 -43.54
C THR A 157 -41.90 11.03 -42.48
N GLY A 158 -41.62 9.77 -42.79
CA GLY A 158 -40.86 8.88 -41.91
C GLY A 158 -39.43 9.37 -41.66
N ARG A 159 -38.76 9.92 -42.68
CA ARG A 159 -37.42 10.51 -42.57
C ARG A 159 -37.43 11.78 -41.73
N LEU A 160 -38.49 12.60 -41.82
CA LEU A 160 -38.67 13.79 -40.98
C LEU A 160 -38.79 13.43 -39.50
N ARG A 161 -39.67 12.48 -39.16
CA ARG A 161 -39.83 11.99 -37.76
C ARG A 161 -38.54 11.38 -37.22
N GLN A 162 -37.81 10.62 -38.04
CA GLN A 162 -36.49 10.09 -37.66
C GLN A 162 -35.48 11.21 -37.39
N GLY A 163 -35.49 12.28 -38.18
CA GLY A 163 -34.64 13.45 -37.98
C GLY A 163 -34.98 14.26 -36.72
N GLU A 164 -36.26 14.46 -36.43
CA GLU A 164 -36.73 15.08 -35.18
C GLU A 164 -36.29 14.26 -33.97
N LYS A 165 -36.55 12.94 -33.98
CA LYS A 165 -36.10 12.03 -32.93
C LYS A 165 -34.58 12.07 -32.76
N ALA A 166 -33.81 12.02 -33.85
CA ALA A 166 -32.35 12.09 -33.79
C ALA A 166 -31.84 13.41 -33.17
N THR A 167 -32.56 14.52 -33.39
CA THR A 167 -32.25 15.82 -32.79
C THR A 167 -32.56 15.83 -31.29
N THR A 168 -33.71 15.30 -30.89
CA THR A 168 -34.08 15.14 -29.48
C THR A 168 -33.11 14.22 -28.74
N ASP A 169 -32.75 13.09 -29.34
CA ASP A 169 -31.78 12.13 -28.80
C ASP A 169 -30.41 12.80 -28.61
N LEU A 170 -29.97 13.61 -29.60
CA LEU A 170 -28.73 14.37 -29.53
C LEU A 170 -28.73 15.35 -28.35
N LEU A 171 -29.80 16.14 -28.18
CA LEU A 171 -29.91 17.12 -27.09
C LEU A 171 -29.97 16.42 -25.73
N SER A 172 -30.68 15.30 -25.64
CA SER A 172 -30.74 14.47 -24.43
C SER A 172 -29.35 13.93 -24.07
N GLU A 173 -28.61 13.44 -25.06
CA GLU A 173 -27.26 12.93 -24.85
C GLU A 173 -26.29 14.04 -24.44
N LEU A 174 -26.36 15.22 -25.08
CA LEU A 174 -25.55 16.39 -24.70
C LEU A 174 -25.79 16.79 -23.24
N ASN A 175 -27.05 16.89 -22.82
CA ASN A 175 -27.40 17.25 -21.46
C ASN A 175 -26.93 16.20 -20.43
N ARG A 176 -27.06 14.91 -20.78
CA ARG A 176 -26.54 13.81 -19.95
C ARG A 176 -25.02 13.89 -19.80
N THR A 177 -24.29 14.07 -20.90
CA THR A 177 -22.83 14.19 -20.86
C THR A 177 -22.38 15.43 -20.06
N GLN A 178 -23.08 16.56 -20.19
CA GLN A 178 -22.80 17.75 -19.36
C GLN A 178 -23.01 17.47 -17.87
N THR A 179 -24.13 16.84 -17.51
CA THR A 179 -24.43 16.44 -16.13
C THR A 179 -23.39 15.46 -15.59
N ASP A 180 -22.93 14.52 -16.42
CA ASP A 180 -21.88 13.57 -16.06
C ASP A 180 -20.55 14.27 -15.78
N LEU A 181 -20.14 15.23 -16.62
CA LEU A 181 -18.92 16.01 -16.41
C LEU A 181 -18.99 16.85 -15.12
N GLU A 182 -20.13 17.46 -14.82
CA GLU A 182 -20.32 18.20 -13.55
C GLU A 182 -20.22 17.26 -12.33
N ARG A 183 -20.82 16.08 -12.43
CA ARG A 183 -20.73 15.04 -11.40
C ARG A 183 -19.29 14.58 -11.20
N TYR A 184 -18.56 14.33 -12.28
CA TYR A 184 -17.15 13.94 -12.25
C TYR A 184 -16.27 15.02 -11.61
N ALA A 185 -16.51 16.30 -11.93
CA ALA A 185 -15.79 17.41 -11.31
C ALA A 185 -16.05 17.47 -9.79
N LYS A 186 -17.30 17.29 -9.36
CA LYS A 186 -17.66 17.24 -7.93
C LYS A 186 -17.01 16.05 -7.21
N GLU A 187 -17.04 14.86 -7.83
CA GLU A 187 -16.44 13.65 -7.29
C GLU A 187 -14.91 13.80 -7.15
N ALA A 188 -14.24 14.29 -8.19
CA ALA A 188 -12.80 14.55 -8.16
C ALA A 188 -12.42 15.57 -7.08
N GLY A 189 -13.19 16.65 -6.93
CA GLY A 189 -12.99 17.64 -5.86
C GLY A 189 -13.11 17.04 -4.46
N ALA A 190 -14.11 16.19 -4.22
CA ALA A 190 -14.29 15.50 -2.94
C ALA A 190 -13.17 14.49 -2.66
N LEU A 191 -12.72 13.75 -3.67
CA LEU A 191 -11.58 12.82 -3.55
C LEU A 191 -10.28 13.58 -3.24
N TRP A 192 -10.06 14.72 -3.89
CA TRP A 192 -8.89 15.56 -3.63
C TRP A 192 -8.86 16.07 -2.19
N GLN A 193 -9.98 16.54 -1.65
CA GLN A 193 -10.07 16.96 -0.25
C GLN A 193 -9.74 15.81 0.71
N LYS A 194 -10.27 14.61 0.47
CA LYS A 194 -9.94 13.42 1.27
C LYS A 194 -8.45 13.06 1.19
N MET A 195 -7.80 13.26 0.04
CA MET A 195 -6.36 13.01 -0.10
C MET A 195 -5.55 14.01 0.73
N GLU A 196 -5.96 15.28 0.81
CA GLU A 196 -5.29 16.29 1.66
C GLU A 196 -5.51 15.99 3.15
N ASP A 197 -6.72 15.57 3.55
CA ASP A 197 -6.98 15.09 4.91
C ASP A 197 -6.09 13.89 5.26
N ASN A 198 -5.97 12.94 4.34
CA ASN A 198 -5.14 11.76 4.54
C ASN A 198 -3.65 12.11 4.58
N ARG A 199 -3.20 13.11 3.80
CA ARG A 199 -1.84 13.67 3.92
C ARG A 199 -1.60 14.22 5.32
N ALA A 200 -2.52 15.03 5.85
CA ALA A 200 -2.40 15.57 7.21
C ALA A 200 -2.35 14.45 8.27
N LYS A 201 -3.20 13.42 8.14
CA LYS A 201 -3.16 12.23 9.01
C LYS A 201 -1.83 11.49 8.94
N LYS A 202 -1.28 11.29 7.73
CA LYS A 202 0.02 10.63 7.53
C LYS A 202 1.15 11.41 8.21
N GLU A 203 1.19 12.73 8.06
CA GLU A 203 2.21 13.55 8.72
C GLU A 203 2.09 13.50 10.24
N ALA A 204 0.87 13.58 10.79
CA ALA A 204 0.65 13.46 12.23
C ALA A 204 1.07 12.09 12.77
N ALA A 205 0.67 11.00 12.10
CA ALA A 205 1.03 9.65 12.47
C ALA A 205 2.55 9.42 12.37
N LYS A 206 3.20 9.91 11.30
CA LYS A 206 4.66 9.83 11.14
C LYS A 206 5.39 10.53 12.28
N LYS A 207 4.97 11.74 12.64
CA LYS A 207 5.55 12.47 13.78
C LYS A 207 5.41 11.69 15.09
N GLU A 208 4.22 11.13 15.34
CA GLU A 208 4.00 10.31 16.54
C GLU A 208 4.92 9.08 16.56
N ILE A 209 5.03 8.35 15.45
CA ILE A 209 5.90 7.18 15.33
C ILE A 209 7.35 7.54 15.67
N GLU A 210 7.88 8.61 15.04
CA GLU A 210 9.25 9.08 15.27
C GLU A 210 9.46 9.51 16.72
N GLU A 211 8.50 10.20 17.32
CA GLU A 211 8.55 10.63 18.73
C GLU A 211 8.59 9.42 19.69
N LYS A 212 7.72 8.43 19.48
CA LYS A 212 7.64 7.24 20.35
C LYS A 212 8.89 6.38 20.24
N ILE A 213 9.39 6.13 19.01
CA ILE A 213 10.62 5.38 18.78
C ILE A 213 11.80 6.11 19.41
N LYS A 214 11.96 7.42 19.15
CA LYS A 214 13.05 8.22 19.72
C LYS A 214 13.01 8.23 21.25
N THR A 215 11.82 8.29 21.84
CA THR A 215 11.66 8.25 23.30
C THR A 215 12.08 6.88 23.86
N ALA A 216 11.69 5.78 23.20
CA ALA A 216 12.06 4.44 23.61
C ALA A 216 13.59 4.21 23.50
N GLU A 217 14.19 4.64 22.39
CA GLU A 217 15.64 4.59 22.20
C GLU A 217 16.39 5.46 23.20
N ALA A 218 15.87 6.64 23.55
CA ALA A 218 16.46 7.49 24.58
C ALA A 218 16.39 6.85 25.97
N LEU A 219 15.31 6.14 26.31
CA LEU A 219 15.22 5.37 27.56
C LEU A 219 16.26 4.25 27.59
N GLU A 220 16.37 3.47 26.50
CA GLU A 220 17.35 2.39 26.40
C GLU A 220 18.79 2.95 26.44
N ASN A 221 19.06 4.07 25.78
CA ASN A 221 20.40 4.68 25.74
C ASN A 221 20.88 5.30 27.05
N ARG A 222 19.97 5.65 27.96
CA ARG A 222 20.32 6.13 29.31
C ARG A 222 20.80 5.00 30.22
N LEU A 223 20.46 3.75 29.91
CA LEU A 223 20.87 2.59 30.70
C LEU A 223 22.37 2.32 30.53
N ALA A 224 23.04 1.98 31.62
CA ALA A 224 24.41 1.48 31.58
C ALA A 224 24.49 0.16 30.77
N ALA A 225 25.68 -0.20 30.28
CA ALA A 225 25.85 -1.42 29.48
C ALA A 225 25.38 -2.68 30.23
N GLU A 226 25.64 -2.75 31.54
CA GLU A 226 25.17 -3.85 32.39
C GLU A 226 23.63 -3.88 32.52
N GLU A 227 22.98 -2.72 32.63
CA GLU A 227 21.53 -2.62 32.71
C GLU A 227 20.86 -2.98 31.37
N LYS A 228 21.47 -2.63 30.23
CA LYS A 228 21.03 -3.08 28.91
C LYS A 228 21.11 -4.61 28.77
N ALA A 229 22.19 -5.21 29.26
CA ALA A 229 22.33 -6.67 29.27
C ALA A 229 21.26 -7.33 30.16
N ARG A 230 21.02 -6.78 31.36
CA ARG A 230 19.93 -7.24 32.25
C ARG A 230 18.55 -7.05 31.63
N LEU A 231 18.33 -5.97 30.87
CA LEU A 231 17.06 -5.72 30.17
C LEU A 231 16.78 -6.83 29.14
N ILE A 232 17.79 -7.23 28.36
CA ILE A 232 17.68 -8.34 27.39
C ILE A 232 17.36 -9.65 28.12
N GLN A 233 18.00 -9.92 29.26
CA GLN A 233 17.70 -11.11 30.07
C GLN A 233 16.26 -11.10 30.58
N LEU A 234 15.77 -9.98 31.11
CA LEU A 234 14.38 -9.84 31.57
C LEU A 234 13.37 -10.06 30.44
N GLU A 235 13.66 -9.56 29.24
CA GLU A 235 12.84 -9.81 28.05
C GLU A 235 12.80 -11.30 27.70
N GLN A 236 13.96 -11.97 27.70
CA GLN A 236 14.07 -13.41 27.42
C GLN A 236 13.35 -14.26 28.47
N GLU A 237 13.48 -13.92 29.76
CA GLU A 237 12.78 -14.59 30.85
C GLU A 237 11.26 -14.44 30.74
N ALA A 238 10.79 -13.23 30.43
CA ALA A 238 9.36 -12.97 30.23
C ALA A 238 8.82 -13.78 29.04
N GLN A 239 9.55 -13.81 27.92
CA GLN A 239 9.21 -14.60 26.74
C GLN A 239 9.22 -16.11 27.02
N TYR A 240 10.23 -16.60 27.76
CA TYR A 240 10.33 -18.00 28.15
C TYR A 240 9.17 -18.42 29.06
N LYS A 241 8.82 -17.59 30.04
CA LYS A 241 7.67 -17.81 30.92
C LYS A 241 6.36 -17.86 30.14
N ALA A 242 6.14 -16.92 29.22
CA ALA A 242 4.97 -16.89 28.36
C ALA A 242 4.88 -18.14 27.47
N GLN A 243 5.98 -18.52 26.82
CA GLN A 243 6.08 -19.72 26.00
C GLN A 243 5.76 -20.98 26.82
N THR A 244 6.34 -21.11 28.02
CA THR A 244 6.12 -22.27 28.89
C THR A 244 4.66 -22.38 29.32
N ALA A 245 4.03 -21.26 29.68
CA ALA A 245 2.61 -21.22 30.02
C ALA A 245 1.72 -21.60 28.81
N TRP A 246 2.07 -21.15 27.61
CA TRP A 246 1.35 -21.50 26.40
C TRP A 246 1.48 -23.01 26.08
N LEU A 247 2.68 -23.57 26.16
CA LEU A 247 2.92 -25.00 25.95
C LEU A 247 2.19 -25.86 27.00
N SER A 248 2.21 -25.47 28.27
CA SER A 248 1.54 -26.22 29.35
C SER A 248 0.02 -26.17 29.26
N SER A 249 -0.55 -25.11 28.68
CA SER A 249 -1.99 -25.04 28.36
C SER A 249 -2.42 -25.93 27.18
N GLY A 250 -1.49 -26.66 26.55
CA GLY A 250 -1.79 -27.55 25.43
C GLY A 250 -1.79 -26.86 24.06
N GLY A 251 -1.24 -25.65 23.95
CA GLY A 251 -1.25 -24.84 22.71
C GLY A 251 -0.63 -25.50 21.47
N MET A 252 0.16 -26.56 21.65
CA MET A 252 0.81 -27.34 20.58
C MET A 252 0.26 -28.76 20.40
N LYS A 253 -0.66 -29.24 21.27
CA LYS A 253 -1.05 -30.66 21.34
C LYS A 253 -1.57 -31.22 20.00
N ASP A 254 -2.26 -30.37 19.24
CA ASP A 254 -2.92 -30.74 17.99
C ASP A 254 -2.30 -30.09 16.74
N VAL A 255 -1.20 -29.33 16.91
CA VAL A 255 -0.53 -28.64 15.80
C VAL A 255 0.30 -29.64 14.99
N LYS A 256 -0.24 -30.07 13.85
CA LYS A 256 0.40 -31.07 12.95
C LYS A 256 0.44 -30.63 11.49
N GLY A 257 0.22 -29.34 11.22
CA GLY A 257 0.15 -28.81 9.87
C GLY A 257 1.50 -28.91 9.14
N ALA A 258 1.52 -29.60 8.00
CA ALA A 258 2.69 -29.66 7.13
C ALA A 258 2.78 -28.42 6.23
N ALA A 259 4.00 -27.90 6.06
CA ALA A 259 4.27 -26.75 5.19
C ALA A 259 4.04 -27.10 3.71
N THR A 260 3.41 -26.17 2.97
CA THR A 260 3.41 -26.20 1.50
C THR A 260 4.80 -25.85 0.97
N ASP A 261 5.04 -26.07 -0.32
CA ASP A 261 6.32 -25.65 -0.91
C ASP A 261 6.50 -24.12 -0.90
N ALA A 262 5.42 -23.35 -1.01
CA ALA A 262 5.47 -21.90 -0.84
C ALA A 262 5.80 -21.52 0.62
N GLY A 263 5.15 -22.15 1.60
CA GLY A 263 5.44 -21.93 3.02
C GLY A 263 6.89 -22.29 3.38
N LYS A 264 7.43 -23.39 2.86
CA LYS A 264 8.85 -23.76 3.03
C LYS A 264 9.79 -22.69 2.48
N ARG A 265 9.52 -22.18 1.27
CA ARG A 265 10.34 -21.10 0.67
C ARG A 265 10.27 -19.81 1.48
N ALA A 266 9.08 -19.44 1.98
CA ALA A 266 8.90 -18.25 2.81
C ALA A 266 9.69 -18.39 4.13
N VAL A 267 9.58 -19.53 4.81
CA VAL A 267 10.33 -19.82 6.04
C VAL A 267 11.84 -19.81 5.80
N GLN A 268 12.30 -20.47 4.74
CA GLN A 268 13.72 -20.49 4.36
C GLN A 268 14.24 -19.07 4.12
N TRP A 269 13.48 -18.24 3.39
CA TRP A 269 13.87 -16.87 3.13
C TRP A 269 13.92 -16.04 4.42
N ALA A 270 12.89 -16.14 5.29
CA ALA A 270 12.81 -15.38 6.53
C ALA A 270 13.92 -15.74 7.52
N THR A 271 14.21 -17.05 7.66
CA THR A 271 15.29 -17.54 8.54
C THR A 271 16.68 -17.14 8.04
N ALA A 272 16.87 -16.99 6.73
CA ALA A 272 18.12 -16.44 6.17
C ALA A 272 18.37 -14.96 6.53
N GLN A 273 17.37 -14.26 7.09
CA GLN A 273 17.51 -12.87 7.54
C GLN A 273 17.91 -12.74 9.02
N ILE A 274 18.00 -13.85 9.76
CA ILE A 274 18.38 -13.85 11.18
C ILE A 274 19.70 -13.09 11.38
N GLY A 275 19.74 -12.23 12.39
CA GLY A 275 20.87 -11.36 12.71
C GLY A 275 20.79 -9.96 12.09
N LYS A 276 19.92 -9.72 11.09
CA LYS A 276 19.74 -8.37 10.52
C LYS A 276 19.02 -7.43 11.49
N PRO A 277 19.41 -6.14 11.56
CA PRO A 277 18.81 -5.18 12.48
C PRO A 277 17.34 -4.91 12.18
N TYR A 278 16.58 -4.63 13.25
CA TYR A 278 15.25 -4.04 13.12
C TYR A 278 15.35 -2.56 12.77
N VAL A 279 14.61 -2.13 11.75
CA VAL A 279 14.37 -0.71 11.44
C VAL A 279 12.89 -0.55 11.09
N TRP A 280 12.21 0.38 11.76
CA TRP A 280 10.80 0.65 11.48
C TRP A 280 10.58 1.03 10.01
N GLY A 281 9.58 0.43 9.37
CA GLY A 281 9.27 0.65 7.96
C GLY A 281 10.17 -0.13 6.98
N ALA A 282 11.23 -0.79 7.45
CA ALA A 282 12.19 -1.45 6.57
C ALA A 282 11.68 -2.77 5.95
N THR A 283 12.06 -2.98 4.69
CA THR A 283 11.70 -4.16 3.87
C THR A 283 12.92 -4.79 3.21
N GLY A 284 14.11 -4.61 3.79
CA GLY A 284 15.37 -5.16 3.30
C GLY A 284 16.13 -4.28 2.30
N PRO A 285 17.27 -4.77 1.79
CA PRO A 285 17.85 -6.08 2.14
C PRO A 285 18.57 -6.09 3.48
N ASP A 286 18.99 -4.95 4.02
CA ASP A 286 19.90 -4.89 5.17
C ASP A 286 19.20 -4.85 6.53
N SER A 287 17.92 -4.49 6.57
CA SER A 287 17.13 -4.37 7.79
C SER A 287 15.65 -4.63 7.53
N PHE A 288 14.91 -5.03 8.55
CA PHE A 288 13.49 -5.37 8.45
C PHE A 288 12.71 -4.90 9.67
N ASP A 289 11.45 -4.50 9.49
CA ASP A 289 10.48 -4.56 10.59
C ASP A 289 9.71 -5.88 10.57
N CYS A 290 8.82 -6.09 11.55
CA CYS A 290 8.11 -7.35 11.75
C CYS A 290 7.32 -7.78 10.52
N SER A 291 6.51 -6.88 9.95
CA SER A 291 5.66 -7.15 8.79
C SER A 291 6.40 -7.01 7.45
N GLY A 292 7.49 -6.26 7.43
CA GLY A 292 8.45 -6.17 6.33
C GLY A 292 9.18 -7.50 6.12
N LEU A 293 9.61 -8.16 7.20
CA LEU A 293 10.18 -9.50 7.12
C LEU A 293 9.18 -10.51 6.53
N THR A 294 7.93 -10.53 7.03
CA THR A 294 6.93 -11.50 6.57
C THR A 294 6.45 -11.23 5.15
N SER A 295 6.26 -9.97 4.78
CA SER A 295 5.85 -9.58 3.43
C SER A 295 6.90 -9.93 2.38
N GLN A 296 8.18 -9.69 2.67
CA GLN A 296 9.27 -10.02 1.76
C GLN A 296 9.53 -11.53 1.68
N ALA A 297 9.38 -12.26 2.78
CA ALA A 297 9.47 -13.72 2.79
C ALA A 297 8.43 -14.37 1.86
N TRP A 298 7.17 -13.92 1.95
CA TRP A 298 6.12 -14.42 1.07
C TRP A 298 6.26 -13.92 -0.37
N LEU A 299 6.75 -12.70 -0.58
CA LEU A 299 7.08 -12.21 -1.91
C LEU A 299 8.13 -13.09 -2.58
N ALA A 300 9.20 -13.44 -1.86
CA ALA A 300 10.23 -14.38 -2.33
C ALA A 300 9.69 -15.80 -2.58
N ALA A 301 8.61 -16.20 -1.90
CA ALA A 301 7.91 -17.45 -2.15
C ALA A 301 6.95 -17.40 -3.37
N GLY A 302 6.79 -16.24 -4.00
CA GLY A 302 5.97 -16.00 -5.19
C GLY A 302 4.59 -15.38 -4.92
N ARG A 303 4.34 -14.87 -3.70
CA ARG A 303 3.05 -14.30 -3.33
C ARG A 303 3.19 -13.01 -2.51
N GLY A 304 2.78 -11.89 -3.10
CA GLY A 304 2.66 -10.64 -2.37
C GLY A 304 1.57 -10.74 -1.30
N ILE A 305 1.88 -10.27 -0.09
CA ILE A 305 0.92 -10.09 1.01
C ILE A 305 0.94 -8.63 1.47
N PRO A 306 -0.07 -8.16 2.23
CA PRO A 306 -0.10 -6.79 2.71
C PRO A 306 1.13 -6.41 3.53
N ARG A 307 1.49 -5.12 3.49
CA ARG A 307 2.73 -4.60 4.07
C ARG A 307 2.71 -4.59 5.60
N THR A 308 1.54 -4.43 6.22
CA THR A 308 1.42 -4.25 7.67
C THR A 308 0.81 -5.47 8.36
N SER A 309 1.09 -5.66 9.64
CA SER A 309 0.52 -6.76 10.44
C SER A 309 -1.00 -6.64 10.56
N GLN A 310 -1.54 -5.42 10.67
CA GLN A 310 -2.97 -5.16 10.74
C GLN A 310 -3.68 -5.49 9.42
N GLU A 311 -3.09 -5.12 8.28
CA GLU A 311 -3.63 -5.52 6.99
C GLU A 311 -3.50 -7.01 6.73
N GLN A 312 -2.39 -7.63 7.14
CA GLN A 312 -2.22 -9.09 7.11
C GLN A 312 -3.34 -9.78 7.91
N LEU A 313 -3.66 -9.29 9.11
CA LEU A 313 -4.80 -9.79 9.89
C LEU A 313 -6.15 -9.59 9.19
N ARG A 314 -6.36 -8.41 8.57
CA ARG A 314 -7.64 -8.02 7.98
C ARG A 314 -7.92 -8.75 6.67
N LEU A 315 -6.89 -8.92 5.84
CA LEU A 315 -7.04 -9.34 4.45
C LEU A 315 -6.67 -10.81 4.21
N LEU A 316 -5.85 -11.43 5.07
CA LEU A 316 -5.47 -12.83 4.90
C LEU A 316 -6.47 -13.79 5.59
N PRO A 317 -6.67 -14.99 5.02
CA PRO A 317 -7.48 -16.04 5.63
C PRO A 317 -7.02 -16.38 7.05
N LYS A 318 -7.96 -16.40 8.00
CA LYS A 318 -7.68 -16.78 9.39
C LYS A 318 -7.75 -18.30 9.53
N VAL A 319 -6.85 -18.86 10.34
CA VAL A 319 -6.83 -20.28 10.70
C VAL A 319 -6.80 -20.43 12.21
N ALA A 320 -7.33 -21.54 12.73
CA ALA A 320 -7.23 -21.81 14.15
C ALA A 320 -5.78 -22.09 14.53
N VAL A 321 -5.38 -21.73 15.75
CA VAL A 321 -4.02 -21.96 16.28
C VAL A 321 -3.62 -23.43 16.15
N LYS A 322 -4.54 -24.36 16.44
CA LYS A 322 -4.32 -25.81 16.29
C LYS A 322 -4.02 -26.26 14.86
N ASP A 323 -4.44 -25.48 13.86
CA ASP A 323 -4.29 -25.80 12.44
C ASP A 323 -3.08 -25.09 11.82
N MET A 324 -2.25 -24.40 12.63
CA MET A 324 -1.08 -23.68 12.13
C MET A 324 -0.07 -24.61 11.46
N ARG A 325 0.61 -24.11 10.44
CA ARG A 325 1.68 -24.80 9.71
C ARG A 325 2.83 -23.83 9.38
N PRO A 326 4.06 -24.32 9.17
CA PRO A 326 5.16 -23.43 8.81
C PRO A 326 4.84 -22.58 7.58
N GLY A 327 5.11 -21.28 7.68
CA GLY A 327 4.71 -20.24 6.71
C GLY A 327 3.50 -19.42 7.14
N ASP A 328 2.62 -19.94 8.01
CA ASP A 328 1.54 -19.15 8.58
C ASP A 328 2.10 -17.98 9.42
N LEU A 329 1.35 -16.89 9.48
CA LEU A 329 1.74 -15.68 10.23
C LEU A 329 0.98 -15.63 11.56
N ILE A 330 1.71 -15.37 12.63
CA ILE A 330 1.17 -15.22 13.98
C ILE A 330 1.05 -13.73 14.26
N ILE A 331 -0.18 -13.25 14.41
CA ILE A 331 -0.48 -11.86 14.76
C ILE A 331 -0.58 -11.77 16.28
N TYR A 332 0.17 -10.83 16.86
CA TYR A 332 0.28 -10.65 18.31
C TYR A 332 -0.39 -9.37 18.79
N PHE A 333 -0.80 -9.39 20.06
CA PHE A 333 -1.47 -8.31 20.79
C PHE A 333 -2.85 -7.93 20.23
N ASP A 334 -3.73 -7.40 21.06
CA ASP A 334 -5.11 -7.06 20.66
C ASP A 334 -5.18 -6.00 19.55
N ASP A 335 -4.16 -5.15 19.43
CA ASP A 335 -4.03 -4.11 18.41
C ASP A 335 -3.28 -4.59 17.15
N ALA A 336 -2.90 -5.88 17.08
CA ALA A 336 -2.17 -6.47 15.96
C ALA A 336 -0.86 -5.73 15.60
N THR A 337 -0.21 -5.14 16.59
CA THR A 337 1.01 -4.31 16.41
C THR A 337 2.27 -5.11 16.11
N HIS A 338 2.21 -6.45 16.16
CA HIS A 338 3.35 -7.30 15.85
C HIS A 338 2.95 -8.57 15.09
N VAL A 339 3.88 -9.06 14.29
CA VAL A 339 3.73 -10.30 13.52
C VAL A 339 5.03 -11.09 13.50
N GLY A 340 4.91 -12.42 13.55
CA GLY A 340 6.01 -13.35 13.26
C GLY A 340 5.58 -14.43 12.27
N MET A 341 6.54 -15.11 11.66
CA MET A 341 6.26 -16.25 10.79
C MET A 341 6.51 -17.55 11.55
N TYR A 342 5.50 -18.41 11.62
CA TYR A 342 5.62 -19.72 12.24
C TYR A 342 6.56 -20.60 11.40
N VAL A 343 7.50 -21.27 12.06
CA VAL A 343 8.49 -22.14 11.39
C VAL A 343 8.29 -23.63 11.68
N GLY A 344 7.38 -23.97 12.58
CA GLY A 344 7.20 -25.34 13.11
C GLY A 344 7.57 -25.45 14.59
N ASP A 345 7.18 -26.57 15.20
CA ASP A 345 7.60 -26.99 16.56
C ASP A 345 7.41 -25.93 17.66
N GLY A 346 6.40 -25.07 17.51
CA GLY A 346 6.11 -24.04 18.49
C GLY A 346 7.07 -22.86 18.45
N ALA A 347 7.83 -22.70 17.36
CA ALA A 347 8.78 -21.62 17.12
C ALA A 347 8.36 -20.72 15.95
N MET A 348 8.87 -19.49 15.98
CA MET A 348 8.67 -18.50 14.93
C MET A 348 9.96 -17.71 14.67
N VAL A 349 10.04 -17.11 13.48
CA VAL A 349 11.03 -16.08 13.15
C VAL A 349 10.34 -14.71 13.10
N HIS A 350 10.96 -13.69 13.69
CA HIS A 350 10.42 -12.33 13.67
C HIS A 350 11.51 -11.25 13.76
N ALA A 351 11.16 -10.00 13.46
CA ALA A 351 11.98 -8.82 13.74
C ALA A 351 11.35 -8.09 14.94
N PRO A 352 11.91 -8.14 16.17
CA PRO A 352 11.17 -7.79 17.40
C PRO A 352 10.85 -6.31 17.57
N ARG A 353 11.88 -5.46 17.59
CA ARG A 353 11.81 -4.00 17.85
C ARG A 353 13.19 -3.35 17.61
N PRO A 354 13.29 -2.00 17.52
CA PRO A 354 14.56 -1.31 17.42
C PRO A 354 15.53 -1.70 18.54
N GLY A 355 16.82 -1.77 18.21
CA GLY A 355 17.87 -2.29 19.09
C GLY A 355 17.90 -3.82 19.20
N ARG A 356 17.07 -4.55 18.45
CA ARG A 356 17.10 -6.00 18.32
C ARG A 356 17.30 -6.40 16.86
N THR A 357 17.61 -7.66 16.65
CA THR A 357 17.82 -8.26 15.33
C THR A 357 16.72 -9.27 15.03
N VAL A 358 16.56 -9.61 13.75
CA VAL A 358 15.74 -10.76 13.32
C VAL A 358 16.23 -11.99 14.07
N THR A 359 15.31 -12.69 14.74
CA THR A 359 15.65 -13.81 15.63
C THR A 359 14.54 -14.85 15.67
N MET A 360 14.87 -16.00 16.24
CA MET A 360 13.92 -17.05 16.60
C MET A 360 13.34 -16.77 17.99
N ALA A 361 12.06 -17.08 18.16
CA ALA A 361 11.38 -17.06 19.46
C ALA A 361 10.28 -18.12 19.51
N GLY A 362 9.78 -18.42 20.70
CA GLY A 362 8.61 -19.27 20.87
C GLY A 362 7.35 -18.62 20.30
N ALA A 363 6.50 -19.38 19.63
CA ALA A 363 5.23 -18.91 19.06
C ALA A 363 4.29 -18.32 20.13
N GLY A 364 4.31 -18.86 21.35
CA GLY A 364 3.59 -18.38 22.53
C GLY A 364 4.39 -17.42 23.43
N SER A 365 5.53 -16.89 22.96
CA SER A 365 6.33 -15.92 23.73
C SER A 365 5.64 -14.57 23.94
N MET A 366 4.56 -14.31 23.21
CA MET A 366 3.70 -13.12 23.31
C MET A 366 2.22 -13.52 23.15
N PRO A 367 1.26 -12.70 23.60
CA PRO A 367 -0.17 -12.98 23.43
C PRO A 367 -0.58 -13.08 21.96
N ILE A 368 -1.01 -14.27 21.54
CA ILE A 368 -1.47 -14.53 20.17
C ILE A 368 -2.88 -13.97 20.01
N LYS A 369 -3.07 -13.04 19.07
CA LYS A 369 -4.39 -12.54 18.66
C LYS A 369 -5.04 -13.46 17.63
N ALA A 370 -4.29 -13.84 16.60
CA ALA A 370 -4.78 -14.70 15.52
C ALA A 370 -3.62 -15.34 14.74
N VAL A 371 -3.94 -16.40 13.99
CA VAL A 371 -3.06 -16.96 12.97
C VAL A 371 -3.71 -16.74 11.60
N VAL A 372 -2.93 -16.27 10.62
CA VAL A 372 -3.38 -16.09 9.24
C VAL A 372 -2.52 -16.87 8.26
N ARG A 373 -3.14 -17.33 7.17
CA ARG A 373 -2.53 -18.20 6.16
C ARG A 373 -2.48 -17.51 4.81
N PRO A 374 -1.28 -17.09 4.36
CA PRO A 374 -1.12 -16.42 3.06
C PRO A 374 -1.52 -17.25 1.84
N ASP A 375 -1.35 -18.57 1.89
CA ASP A 375 -1.55 -19.51 0.77
C ASP A 375 -2.73 -20.48 0.98
N ALA A 376 -3.80 -19.99 1.63
CA ALA A 376 -5.01 -20.77 1.87
C ALA A 376 -5.85 -20.97 0.60
#